data_AF-A0A094J6B6-F1
#
_entry.id   AF-A0A094J6B6-F1
#
_cell.length_a   1.000
_cell.length_b   1.000
_cell.length_c   1.000
_cell.angle_alpha   90.00
_cell.angle_beta   90.00
_cell.angle_gamma   90.00
#
_symmetry.space_group_name_H-M   'P 1'
#
loop_
_entity.id
_entity.type
_entity.pdbx_description
1 polymer ?
#
loop_
_entity_poly.entity_id
_entity_poly.type
_entity_poly.pdbx_seq_one_letter_code
_entity_poly.pdbx_strand_id
1 'polypeptide(L)'
;IDAVNVGYTSFEEQTAAYLAFIAEGPIRTIYAASGNTTSLDLFAIEAAKLSPPATVVAKGDLLSGADKAALEALTWDQQALVDYLVLEKAARFAGVSDSSFTWGIAYARQVVSGVAGTCRSVGKLEKGVQFRDELSTVFGRPRDWHMDKLWP
;
A
#
# COMPACT_ATOMS: atom_id res chain seq x y z
N ILE A 1 -11.51 6.95 16.89
CA ILE A 1 -12.31 5.78 16.44
C ILE A 1 -11.44 4.56 16.66
N ASP A 2 -11.89 3.58 17.44
CA ASP A 2 -11.13 2.36 17.74
C ASP A 2 -11.19 1.40 16.52
N ALA A 3 -10.03 1.07 15.97
CA ALA A 3 -9.89 0.20 14.80
C ALA A 3 -10.52 -1.18 15.01
N VAL A 4 -10.53 -1.68 16.25
CA VAL A 4 -11.16 -2.97 16.60
C VAL A 4 -12.68 -2.86 16.53
N ASN A 5 -13.25 -1.78 17.06
CA ASN A 5 -14.69 -1.56 17.06
C ASN A 5 -15.28 -1.28 15.66
N VAL A 6 -14.46 -0.78 14.72
CA VAL A 6 -14.87 -0.55 13.31
C VAL A 6 -14.50 -1.75 12.40
N GLY A 7 -13.86 -2.77 12.98
CA GLY A 7 -13.49 -4.00 12.30
C GLY A 7 -12.49 -3.76 11.16
N TYR A 8 -11.57 -2.81 11.33
CA TYR A 8 -10.45 -2.61 10.41
C TYR A 8 -9.56 -3.85 10.39
N THR A 9 -8.93 -4.08 9.24
CA THR A 9 -7.98 -5.18 9.01
C THR A 9 -6.83 -5.04 10.01
N SER A 10 -6.55 -6.07 10.80
CA SER A 10 -5.54 -5.99 11.86
C SER A 10 -4.12 -5.89 11.29
N PHE A 11 -3.15 -5.41 12.08
CA PHE A 11 -1.75 -5.35 11.63
C PHE A 11 -1.24 -6.73 11.17
N GLU A 12 -1.63 -7.80 11.86
CA GLU A 12 -1.25 -9.17 11.56
C GLU A 12 -1.89 -9.66 10.25
N GLU A 13 -3.17 -9.37 10.05
CA GLU A 13 -3.87 -9.68 8.79
C GLU A 13 -3.22 -8.94 7.60
N GLN A 14 -2.90 -7.65 7.77
CA GLN A 14 -2.21 -6.84 6.75
C GLN A 14 -0.82 -7.39 6.45
N THR A 15 -0.03 -7.65 7.49
CA THR A 15 1.34 -8.16 7.37
C THR A 15 1.38 -9.50 6.66
N ALA A 16 0.52 -10.45 7.07
CA ALA A 16 0.46 -11.76 6.42
C ALA A 16 0.12 -11.65 4.92
N ALA A 17 -0.85 -10.81 4.56
CA ALA A 17 -1.23 -10.58 3.17
C ALA A 17 -0.09 -9.96 2.35
N TYR A 18 0.58 -8.93 2.89
CA TYR A 18 1.71 -8.29 2.21
C TYR A 18 2.91 -9.23 2.04
N LEU A 19 3.24 -10.04 3.05
CA LEU A 19 4.33 -11.01 2.96
C LEU A 19 4.05 -12.08 1.90
N ALA A 20 2.82 -12.56 1.79
CA ALA A 20 2.41 -13.47 0.72
C ALA A 20 2.57 -12.80 -0.67
N PHE A 21 2.09 -11.56 -0.81
CA PHE A 21 2.22 -10.76 -2.04
C PHE A 21 3.68 -10.55 -2.47
N ILE A 22 4.58 -10.33 -1.51
CA ILE A 22 6.02 -10.20 -1.74
C ILE A 22 6.61 -11.54 -2.18
N ALA A 23 6.27 -12.63 -1.47
CA ALA A 23 6.80 -13.96 -1.73
C ALA A 23 6.45 -14.48 -3.12
N GLU A 24 5.26 -14.18 -3.63
CA GLU A 24 4.78 -14.55 -4.98
C GLU A 24 5.53 -13.85 -6.11
N GLY A 25 6.15 -12.69 -5.85
CA GLY A 25 6.86 -11.92 -6.86
C GLY A 25 8.38 -12.08 -6.80
N PRO A 26 9.11 -11.54 -7.78
CA PRO A 26 10.57 -11.49 -7.76
C PRO A 26 11.13 -10.25 -7.04
N ILE A 27 10.30 -9.24 -6.74
CA ILE A 27 10.74 -7.96 -6.15
C ILE A 27 10.95 -8.13 -4.64
N ARG A 28 12.11 -7.69 -4.15
CA ARG A 28 12.49 -7.77 -2.74
C ARG A 28 12.81 -6.43 -2.08
N THR A 29 12.75 -5.34 -2.83
CA THR A 29 12.85 -3.98 -2.28
C THR A 29 11.45 -3.38 -2.18
N ILE A 30 11.05 -2.98 -0.98
CA ILE A 30 9.70 -2.53 -0.66
C ILE A 30 9.79 -1.10 -0.15
N TYR A 31 9.12 -0.18 -0.84
CA TYR A 31 8.80 1.11 -0.28
C TYR A 31 7.51 0.99 0.53
N ALA A 32 7.55 1.32 1.83
CA ALA A 32 6.39 1.23 2.70
C ALA A 32 6.03 2.60 3.29
N ALA A 33 4.76 2.98 3.13
CA ALA A 33 4.20 4.20 3.69
C ALA A 33 3.26 3.85 4.85
N SER A 34 3.54 4.40 6.03
CA SER A 34 2.73 4.22 7.23
C SER A 34 2.79 5.48 8.09
N GLY A 35 1.65 5.85 8.67
CA GLY A 35 1.60 6.87 9.72
C GLY A 35 2.08 6.36 11.08
N ASN A 36 2.30 5.05 11.23
CA ASN A 36 2.80 4.41 12.44
C ASN A 36 4.17 3.78 12.17
N THR A 37 5.22 4.41 12.70
CA THR A 37 6.62 3.97 12.54
C THR A 37 6.89 2.64 13.24
N THR A 38 6.28 2.36 14.40
CA THR A 38 6.43 1.08 15.09
C THR A 38 5.91 -0.09 14.25
N SER A 39 4.75 0.07 13.59
CA SER A 39 4.23 -0.95 12.68
C SER A 39 5.12 -1.16 11.46
N LEU A 40 5.77 -0.08 10.98
CA LEU A 40 6.71 -0.14 9.87
C LEU A 40 7.95 -0.96 10.23
N ASP A 41 8.52 -0.72 11.42
CA ASP A 41 9.70 -1.45 11.91
C ASP A 41 9.41 -2.94 12.11
N LEU A 42 8.24 -3.27 12.69
CA LEU A 42 7.79 -4.65 12.84
C LEU A 42 7.59 -5.33 11.49
N PHE A 43 6.99 -4.63 10.52
CA PHE A 43 6.82 -5.15 9.17
C PHE A 43 8.16 -5.42 8.49
N ALA A 44 9.15 -4.52 8.65
CA ALA A 44 10.50 -4.71 8.13
C ALA A 44 11.18 -5.95 8.71
N ILE A 45 11.02 -6.21 10.01
CA ILE A 45 11.54 -7.41 10.67
C ILE A 45 10.92 -8.68 10.07
N GLU A 46 9.60 -8.72 9.88
CA GLU A 46 8.94 -9.89 9.30
C GLU A 46 9.31 -10.09 7.82
N ALA A 47 9.42 -9.02 7.04
CA ALA A 47 9.83 -9.06 5.64
C ALA A 47 11.26 -9.59 5.46
N ALA A 48 12.16 -9.29 6.40
CA ALA A 48 13.52 -9.80 6.39
C ALA A 48 13.61 -11.33 6.65
N LYS A 49 12.57 -11.96 7.20
CA LYS A 49 12.51 -13.41 7.43
C LYS A 49 12.12 -14.22 6.18
N LEU A 50 11.70 -13.56 5.11
CA LEU A 50 11.36 -14.23 3.84
C LEU A 50 12.58 -14.92 3.22
N SER A 51 12.32 -15.85 2.30
CA SER A 51 13.36 -16.52 1.51
C SER A 51 13.07 -16.35 0.00
N PRO A 52 13.84 -15.52 -0.73
CA PRO A 52 14.92 -14.66 -0.23
C PRO A 52 14.40 -13.47 0.62
N PRO A 53 15.22 -12.90 1.52
CA PRO A 53 14.83 -11.77 2.37
C PRO A 53 14.38 -10.56 1.56
N ALA A 54 13.42 -9.81 2.11
CA ALA A 54 13.00 -8.53 1.56
C ALA A 54 13.49 -7.36 2.42
N THR A 55 13.84 -6.25 1.77
CA THR A 55 14.26 -5.00 2.41
C THR A 55 13.13 -3.98 2.32
N VAL A 56 12.69 -3.51 3.48
CA VAL A 56 11.67 -2.45 3.60
C VAL A 56 12.38 -1.12 3.86
N VAL A 57 11.98 -0.09 3.13
CA VAL A 57 12.44 1.30 3.28
C VAL A 57 11.24 2.24 3.28
N ALA A 58 11.37 3.36 3.98
CA ALA A 58 10.45 4.49 3.87
C ALA A 58 11.20 5.75 3.43
N LYS A 59 10.45 6.81 3.09
CA LYS A 59 11.02 8.09 2.66
C LYS A 59 12.11 8.64 3.58
N GLY A 60 11.97 8.47 4.90
CA GLY A 60 12.95 8.96 5.88
C GLY A 60 14.30 8.22 5.85
N ASP A 61 14.32 7.00 5.32
CA ASP A 61 15.52 6.17 5.17
C ASP A 61 16.27 6.47 3.87
N LEU A 62 15.54 6.93 2.86
CA LEU A 62 16.07 7.17 1.51
C LEU A 62 16.70 8.55 1.33
N LEU A 63 16.34 9.51 2.19
CA LEU A 63 16.80 10.89 2.09
C LEU A 63 17.88 11.21 3.14
N SER A 64 18.79 12.11 2.78
CA SER A 64 19.83 12.63 3.67
C SER A 64 20.08 14.11 3.42
N GLY A 65 20.77 14.77 4.36
CA GLY A 65 21.17 16.18 4.22
C GLY A 65 19.99 17.12 3.97
N ALA A 66 20.12 17.98 2.96
CA ALA A 66 19.13 19.01 2.64
C ALA A 66 17.77 18.43 2.24
N ASP A 67 17.73 17.30 1.53
CA ASP A 67 16.48 16.68 1.09
C ASP A 67 15.68 16.11 2.26
N LYS A 68 16.38 15.53 3.25
CA LYS A 68 15.74 15.08 4.49
C LYS A 68 15.18 16.25 5.29
N ALA A 69 15.94 17.34 5.42
CA ALA A 69 15.47 18.55 6.10
C ALA A 69 14.25 19.16 5.38
N ALA A 70 14.23 19.13 4.04
CA ALA A 70 13.08 19.59 3.26
C ALA A 70 11.85 18.70 3.48
N LEU A 71 12.01 17.37 3.50
CA LEU A 71 10.93 16.44 3.82
C LEU A 71 10.39 16.67 5.24
N GLU A 72 11.27 16.84 6.22
CA GLU A 72 10.89 17.06 7.63
C GLU A 72 10.21 18.42 7.86
N ALA A 73 10.47 19.41 7.00
CA ALA A 73 9.79 20.71 7.03
C ALA A 73 8.35 20.66 6.49
N LEU A 74 7.97 19.60 5.78
CA LEU A 74 6.60 19.39 5.29
C LEU A 74 5.66 18.98 6.42
N THR A 75 4.40 19.42 6.32
CA THR A 75 3.34 18.92 7.22
C THR A 75 3.08 17.43 7.01
N TRP A 76 2.37 16.81 7.95
CA TRP A 76 2.05 15.38 7.87
C TRP A 76 1.34 14.99 6.56
N ASP A 77 0.34 15.76 6.11
CA ASP A 77 -0.35 15.50 4.84
C ASP A 77 0.55 15.73 3.62
N GLN A 78 1.41 16.74 3.65
CA GLN A 78 2.37 17.00 2.58
C GLN A 78 3.41 15.87 2.47
N GLN A 79 3.83 15.30 3.60
CA GLN A 79 4.67 14.11 3.64
C GLN A 79 3.94 12.88 3.10
N ALA A 80 2.65 12.71 3.39
CA ALA A 80 1.84 11.64 2.82
C ALA A 80 1.68 11.79 1.30
N LEU A 81 1.65 13.01 0.77
CA LEU A 81 1.67 13.25 -0.67
C LEU A 81 2.97 12.77 -1.33
N VAL A 82 4.12 12.90 -0.66
CA VAL A 82 5.38 12.31 -1.14
C VAL A 82 5.26 10.79 -1.23
N ASP A 83 4.73 10.13 -0.19
CA ASP A 83 4.46 8.68 -0.22
C ASP A 83 3.55 8.28 -1.38
N TYR A 84 2.49 9.05 -1.60
CA TYR A 84 1.52 8.85 -2.66
C TYR A 84 2.19 8.88 -4.04
N LEU A 85 3.01 9.90 -4.31
CA LEU A 85 3.75 10.05 -5.57
C LEU A 85 4.72 8.90 -5.82
N VAL A 86 5.40 8.40 -4.78
CA VAL A 86 6.32 7.26 -4.90
C VAL A 86 5.53 5.97 -5.20
N LEU A 87 4.46 5.70 -4.45
CA LEU A 87 3.67 4.49 -4.57
C LEU A 87 2.93 4.38 -5.92
N GLU A 88 2.53 5.51 -6.50
CA GLU A 88 1.99 5.54 -7.86
C GLU A 88 2.97 5.02 -8.91
N LYS A 89 4.28 5.16 -8.69
CA LYS A 89 5.33 4.73 -9.64
C LYS A 89 5.89 3.34 -9.34
N ALA A 90 5.42 2.67 -8.29
CA ALA A 90 5.90 1.34 -7.94
C ALA A 90 5.61 0.32 -9.06
N ALA A 91 6.49 -0.67 -9.25
CA ALA A 91 6.25 -1.72 -10.23
C ALA A 91 5.06 -2.62 -9.86
N ARG A 92 4.85 -2.82 -8.54
CA ARG A 92 3.71 -3.54 -7.95
C ARG A 92 3.28 -2.78 -6.70
N PHE A 93 1.97 -2.67 -6.48
CA PHE A 93 1.40 -1.98 -5.32
C PHE A 93 0.49 -2.91 -4.53
N ALA A 94 0.57 -2.83 -3.20
CA ALA A 94 -0.33 -3.50 -2.29
C ALA A 94 -0.79 -2.53 -1.19
N GLY A 95 -2.06 -2.62 -0.80
CA GLY A 95 -2.63 -1.85 0.29
C GLY A 95 -3.87 -2.50 0.89
N VAL A 96 -4.60 -1.78 1.74
CA VAL A 96 -5.79 -2.27 2.46
C VAL A 96 -7.07 -1.55 2.11
N SER A 97 -8.18 -2.29 2.08
CA SER A 97 -9.50 -1.82 1.68
C SER A 97 -10.13 -0.81 2.64
N ASP A 98 -9.62 -0.75 3.87
CA ASP A 98 -10.02 0.21 4.89
C ASP A 98 -9.38 1.60 4.71
N SER A 99 -8.50 1.77 3.72
CA SER A 99 -7.72 2.99 3.51
C SER A 99 -8.11 3.70 2.21
N SER A 100 -8.71 4.88 2.31
CA SER A 100 -8.96 5.75 1.14
C SER A 100 -7.67 6.11 0.41
N PHE A 101 -6.54 6.20 1.12
CA PHE A 101 -5.21 6.41 0.54
C PHE A 101 -4.81 5.25 -0.38
N THR A 102 -5.09 4.00 0.01
CA THR A 102 -4.86 2.82 -0.85
C THR A 102 -5.71 2.88 -2.11
N TRP A 103 -6.99 3.21 -1.99
CA TRP A 103 -7.89 3.28 -3.14
C TRP A 103 -7.51 4.38 -4.12
N GLY A 104 -7.11 5.56 -3.61
CA GLY A 104 -6.59 6.65 -4.44
C GLY A 104 -5.40 6.20 -5.30
N ILE A 105 -4.41 5.54 -4.69
CA ILE A 105 -3.23 5.03 -5.41
C ILE A 105 -3.64 3.96 -6.44
N ALA A 106 -4.47 3.00 -6.05
CA ALA A 106 -4.89 1.91 -6.94
C ALA A 106 -5.59 2.45 -8.20
N TYR A 107 -6.50 3.41 -8.05
CA TYR A 107 -7.19 4.01 -9.20
C TYR A 107 -6.31 4.93 -10.03
N ALA A 108 -5.44 5.73 -9.39
CA ALA A 108 -4.49 6.54 -10.14
C ALA A 108 -3.51 5.69 -10.97
N ARG A 109 -3.16 4.49 -10.48
CA ARG A 109 -2.37 3.51 -11.24
C ARG A 109 -3.18 2.85 -12.35
N GLN A 110 -4.47 2.60 -12.14
CA GLN A 110 -5.33 1.92 -13.10
C GLN A 110 -5.42 2.66 -14.45
N VAL A 111 -5.21 3.98 -14.49
CA VAL A 111 -5.28 4.79 -15.73
C VAL A 111 -4.29 4.35 -16.81
N VAL A 112 -3.18 3.70 -16.43
CA VAL A 112 -2.20 3.12 -17.36
C VAL A 112 -2.26 1.60 -17.41
N SER A 113 -3.24 0.98 -16.75
CA SER A 113 -3.41 -0.46 -16.77
C SER A 113 -4.02 -0.94 -18.09
N GLY A 114 -3.85 -2.23 -18.43
CA GLY A 114 -4.52 -2.87 -19.57
C GLY A 114 -6.06 -2.83 -19.54
N VAL A 115 -6.68 -2.39 -18.44
CA VAL A 115 -8.13 -2.20 -18.28
C VAL A 115 -8.52 -0.78 -17.85
N ALA A 116 -7.71 0.21 -18.22
CA ALA A 116 -7.94 1.61 -17.91
C ALA A 116 -9.39 2.08 -18.18
N GLY A 117 -9.90 2.96 -17.31
CA GLY A 117 -11.24 3.57 -17.43
C GLY A 117 -12.41 2.69 -16.98
N THR A 118 -12.16 1.59 -16.25
CA THR A 118 -13.23 0.66 -15.85
C THR A 118 -13.55 0.63 -14.36
N CYS A 119 -12.74 1.24 -13.46
CA CYS A 119 -12.84 1.16 -11.98
C CYS A 119 -13.00 -0.27 -11.43
N ARG A 120 -12.81 -1.29 -12.26
CA ARG A 120 -13.13 -2.69 -11.97
C ARG A 120 -11.87 -3.48 -11.78
N SER A 121 -11.97 -4.53 -10.98
CA SER A 121 -10.91 -5.52 -10.90
C SER A 121 -10.84 -6.38 -12.16
N VAL A 122 -9.65 -6.91 -12.43
CA VAL A 122 -9.43 -7.94 -13.45
C VAL A 122 -9.65 -9.33 -12.86
N GLY A 123 -10.46 -10.14 -13.51
CA GLY A 123 -10.70 -11.54 -13.14
C GLY A 123 -11.53 -11.73 -11.86
N LYS A 124 -11.55 -12.97 -11.36
CA LYS A 124 -12.25 -13.34 -10.13
C LYS A 124 -11.37 -13.03 -8.93
N LEU A 125 -11.89 -12.27 -7.97
CA LEU A 125 -11.17 -11.94 -6.74
C LEU A 125 -11.14 -13.14 -5.78
N GLU A 126 -9.98 -13.32 -5.14
CA GLU A 126 -9.78 -14.26 -4.05
C GLU A 126 -10.42 -13.75 -2.76
N LYS A 127 -10.68 -14.66 -1.81
CA LYS A 127 -11.17 -14.26 -0.48
C LYS A 127 -10.14 -13.34 0.18
N GLY A 128 -10.58 -12.17 0.65
CA GLY A 128 -9.69 -11.19 1.28
C GLY A 128 -9.02 -10.22 0.30
N VAL A 129 -9.40 -10.24 -0.98
CA VAL A 129 -8.99 -9.25 -1.99
C VAL A 129 -10.21 -8.49 -2.45
N GLN A 130 -10.13 -7.15 -2.40
CA GLN A 130 -11.22 -6.24 -2.79
C GLN A 130 -10.98 -5.55 -4.12
N PHE A 131 -9.71 -5.43 -4.52
CA PHE A 131 -9.37 -4.96 -5.85
C PHE A 131 -8.09 -5.62 -6.35
N ARG A 132 -8.06 -5.95 -7.64
CA ARG A 132 -6.84 -6.41 -8.31
C ARG A 132 -6.84 -5.94 -9.76
N ASP A 133 -5.74 -5.36 -10.19
CA ASP A 133 -5.38 -5.17 -11.59
C ASP A 133 -3.94 -5.66 -11.82
N GLU A 134 -3.35 -5.36 -12.98
CA GLU A 134 -1.97 -5.77 -13.28
C GLU A 134 -0.90 -5.04 -12.44
N LEU A 135 -1.25 -3.92 -11.81
CA LEU A 135 -0.35 -3.02 -11.10
C LEU A 135 -0.55 -3.04 -9.58
N SER A 136 -1.75 -3.39 -9.11
CA SER A 136 -2.25 -3.08 -7.77
C SER A 136 -3.06 -4.23 -7.19
N THR A 137 -2.92 -4.48 -5.89
CA THR A 137 -3.77 -5.40 -5.13
C THR A 137 -4.21 -4.76 -3.82
N VAL A 138 -5.52 -4.70 -3.58
CA VAL A 138 -6.10 -4.17 -2.35
C VAL A 138 -6.65 -5.33 -1.53
N PHE A 139 -6.03 -5.58 -0.39
CA PHE A 139 -6.42 -6.63 0.55
C PHE A 139 -7.45 -6.14 1.56
N GLY A 140 -8.11 -7.08 2.22
CA GLY A 140 -9.00 -6.80 3.34
C GLY A 140 -10.43 -7.22 3.05
N ARG A 141 -11.35 -6.69 3.87
CA ARG A 141 -12.77 -7.06 3.85
C ARG A 141 -13.55 -6.19 2.87
N PRO A 142 -14.69 -6.68 2.34
CA PRO A 142 -15.56 -5.87 1.51
C PRO A 142 -16.00 -4.61 2.25
N ARG A 143 -15.88 -3.48 1.56
CA ARG A 143 -16.37 -2.18 2.02
C ARG A 143 -17.14 -1.52 0.88
N ASP A 144 -18.30 -0.96 1.19
CA ASP A 144 -19.24 -0.36 0.24
C ASP A 144 -18.90 1.11 -0.12
N TRP A 145 -17.95 1.72 0.57
CA TRP A 145 -17.65 3.15 0.46
C TRP A 145 -16.65 3.59 -0.64
N HIS A 146 -16.01 2.67 -1.39
CA HIS A 146 -14.92 3.05 -2.32
C HIS A 146 -15.08 2.59 -3.78
N MET A 147 -15.77 1.48 -4.06
CA MET A 147 -15.81 0.91 -5.43
C MET A 147 -16.62 1.74 -6.43
N ASP A 148 -17.71 2.39 -5.98
CA ASP A 148 -18.62 3.16 -6.84
C ASP A 148 -18.66 4.66 -6.49
N LYS A 149 -17.70 5.13 -5.70
CA LYS A 149 -17.72 6.48 -5.07
C LYS A 149 -16.54 7.36 -5.45
N LEU A 150 -15.54 6.82 -6.15
CA LEU A 150 -14.38 7.54 -6.62
C LEU A 150 -14.45 7.67 -8.14
N TRP A 151 -14.03 8.83 -8.66
CA TRP A 151 -14.18 9.21 -10.07
C TRP A 151 -13.40 8.26 -11.01
N PRO A 152 -13.94 7.90 -12.19
CA PRO A 152 -13.27 7.04 -13.17
C PRO A 152 -12.05 7.66 -13.85
#